data_AF-A0A9P1CWL5-F1
#
_entry.id   AF-A0A9P1CWL5-F1
#
_cell.length_a   1.000
_cell.length_b   1.000
_cell.length_c   1.000
_cell.angle_alpha   90.00
_cell.angle_beta   90.00
_cell.angle_gamma   90.00
#
_symmetry.space_group_name_H-M   'P 1'
#
loop_
_entity.id
_entity.type
_entity.pdbx_description
1 polymer ?
#
loop_
_entity_poly.entity_id
_entity_poly.type
_entity_poly.pdbx_seq_one_letter_code
_entity_poly.pdbx_strand_id
1 'polypeptide(L)'
;MVWSPFILHLQDLDQIPGSSTALELSEPPLAVQPVEDLVPSSMPCSSTESQAEEPGAEAAAAPPETDIGSSLPQSRELQELQAPARRSISETLRAASAEEEPTEGTFEDLLGHLEASLMQVECRHAVALQRAELHLLTLLGGLRDFLTRSLRSQPRHRSMELVGCARASRLRAVLDSLQLSPGRSDDRLVSCRAVCDAVDEVLADFGLQETLRQEQHEKRLALQRALGEKRREEAELHQVQKPTVEDVALGSPRGDHGMLNWMLTFAEALSGKVGIKLSGIWLFAHACHLGL
;
A
#
# COMPACT_ATOMS: atom_id res chain seq x y z
N MET A 1 -3.69 6.27 38.49
CA MET A 1 -3.83 7.63 37.93
C MET A 1 -5.23 7.74 37.38
N VAL A 2 -6.13 8.35 38.14
CA VAL A 2 -7.56 8.42 37.86
C VAL A 2 -7.80 9.69 37.04
N TRP A 3 -8.32 9.54 35.82
CA TRP A 3 -8.67 10.67 34.97
C TRP A 3 -9.92 11.35 35.56
N SER A 4 -9.79 12.63 35.88
CA SER A 4 -10.86 13.46 36.45
C SER A 4 -11.79 13.96 35.34
N PRO A 5 -13.12 13.97 35.51
CA PRO A 5 -14.03 14.49 34.51
C PRO A 5 -14.11 16.02 34.63
N PHE A 6 -13.57 16.73 33.64
CA PHE A 6 -13.85 18.16 33.46
C PHE A 6 -15.23 18.31 32.82
N ILE A 7 -16.22 18.61 33.65
CA ILE A 7 -17.54 19.06 33.20
C ILE A 7 -17.39 20.53 32.82
N LEU A 8 -17.30 20.83 31.53
CA LEU A 8 -17.48 22.19 31.02
C LEU A 8 -18.98 22.46 30.86
N HIS A 9 -19.47 23.47 31.58
CA HIS A 9 -20.80 24.02 31.37
C HIS A 9 -20.89 24.66 29.98
N LEU A 10 -21.53 23.97 29.04
CA LEU A 10 -22.16 24.60 27.88
C LEU A 10 -23.47 25.24 28.35
N GLN A 11 -23.41 26.52 28.67
CA GLN A 11 -24.58 27.41 28.66
C GLN A 11 -24.19 28.59 27.75
N ASP A 12 -25.13 29.01 26.89
CA ASP A 12 -25.07 30.14 25.95
C ASP A 12 -24.66 29.87 24.49
N LEU A 13 -25.40 28.98 23.79
CA LEU A 13 -25.47 28.98 22.32
C LEU A 13 -26.90 28.98 21.74
N ASP A 14 -27.90 29.38 22.52
CA ASP A 14 -29.25 29.64 22.01
C ASP A 14 -29.45 31.15 21.77
N GLN A 15 -28.98 31.64 20.61
CA GLN A 15 -29.51 32.87 19.99
C GLN A 15 -28.99 33.04 18.55
N ILE A 16 -29.50 32.22 17.62
CA ILE A 16 -29.52 32.57 16.19
C ILE A 16 -30.98 32.63 15.75
N PRO A 17 -31.57 33.85 15.62
CA PRO A 17 -32.91 33.99 15.07
C PRO A 17 -32.86 34.00 13.54
N GLY A 18 -33.48 33.00 12.93
CA GLY A 18 -34.07 33.12 11.59
C GLY A 18 -33.30 32.50 10.43
N SER A 19 -33.68 31.28 10.04
CA SER A 19 -34.08 31.02 8.65
C SER A 19 -34.97 29.77 8.60
N SER A 20 -36.28 30.03 8.64
CA SER A 20 -37.29 29.03 8.37
C SER A 20 -37.35 28.83 6.86
N THR A 21 -36.78 27.73 6.37
CA THR A 21 -37.18 27.13 5.10
C THR A 21 -37.49 25.67 5.37
N ALA A 22 -38.75 25.44 5.76
CA ALA A 22 -39.34 24.10 5.81
C ALA A 22 -39.45 23.58 4.37
N LEU A 23 -38.54 22.69 3.97
CA LEU A 23 -38.75 21.79 2.86
C LEU A 23 -39.38 20.52 3.42
N GLU A 24 -40.71 20.43 3.31
CA GLU A 24 -41.44 19.16 3.42
C GLU A 24 -40.95 18.22 2.31
N LEU A 25 -40.03 17.31 2.67
CA LEU A 25 -39.75 16.11 1.89
C LEU A 25 -40.65 14.99 2.43
N SER A 26 -41.73 14.73 1.68
CA SER A 26 -42.59 13.58 1.84
C SER A 26 -41.79 12.30 1.55
N GLU A 27 -41.33 11.60 2.59
CA GLU A 27 -40.79 10.25 2.45
C GLU A 27 -41.92 9.23 2.20
N PRO A 28 -41.81 8.37 1.18
CA PRO A 28 -42.74 7.26 1.02
C PRO A 28 -42.40 6.11 2.01
N PRO A 29 -43.41 5.40 2.52
CA PRO A 29 -43.19 4.30 3.47
C PRO A 29 -42.50 3.12 2.77
N LEU A 30 -41.26 2.83 3.18
CA LEU A 30 -40.57 1.61 2.78
C LEU A 30 -41.24 0.41 3.47
N ALA A 31 -41.85 -0.44 2.66
CA ALA A 31 -42.39 -1.73 3.07
C ALA A 31 -41.26 -2.62 3.61
N VAL A 32 -41.29 -2.87 4.91
CA VAL A 32 -40.46 -3.86 5.59
C VAL A 32 -40.93 -5.25 5.13
N GLN A 33 -40.13 -5.94 4.32
CA GLN A 33 -40.35 -7.36 4.07
C GLN A 33 -39.75 -8.18 5.22
N PRO A 34 -40.45 -9.23 5.69
CA PRO A 34 -39.95 -10.11 6.74
C PRO A 34 -38.76 -10.92 6.22
N VAL A 35 -37.63 -10.82 6.92
CA VAL A 35 -36.45 -11.66 6.68
C VAL A 35 -36.76 -13.04 7.26
N GLU A 36 -37.10 -13.99 6.40
CA GLU A 36 -37.23 -15.39 6.80
C GLU A 36 -35.86 -16.00 7.11
N ASP A 37 -35.85 -16.81 8.16
CA ASP A 37 -34.72 -17.45 8.80
C ASP A 37 -33.86 -18.30 7.84
N LEU A 38 -32.66 -17.82 7.52
CA LEU A 38 -31.59 -18.64 6.95
C LEU A 38 -30.75 -19.24 8.07
N VAL A 39 -31.14 -20.44 8.50
CA VAL A 39 -30.36 -21.34 9.36
C VAL A 39 -29.07 -21.74 8.62
N PRO A 40 -27.86 -21.45 9.15
CA PRO A 40 -26.64 -22.00 8.59
C PRO A 40 -26.49 -23.47 8.99
N SER A 41 -26.56 -24.34 7.99
CA SER A 41 -26.28 -25.76 8.09
C SER A 41 -24.82 -25.98 8.52
N SER A 42 -24.64 -26.52 9.72
CA SER A 42 -23.35 -26.88 10.29
C SER A 42 -22.72 -28.05 9.51
N MET A 43 -21.57 -27.82 8.88
CA MET A 43 -20.72 -28.91 8.37
C MET A 43 -19.71 -29.35 9.44
N PRO A 44 -19.57 -30.65 9.72
CA PRO A 44 -18.50 -31.18 10.56
C PRO A 44 -17.20 -31.33 9.75
N CYS A 45 -16.16 -30.59 10.12
CA CYS A 45 -14.80 -30.83 9.65
C CYS A 45 -14.25 -32.09 10.31
N SER A 46 -14.15 -33.18 9.56
CA SER A 46 -13.43 -34.39 9.97
C SER A 46 -11.93 -34.16 9.79
N SER A 47 -11.21 -34.16 10.91
CA SER A 47 -9.74 -34.20 10.95
C SER A 47 -9.26 -35.58 10.50
N THR A 48 -8.66 -35.67 9.31
CA THR A 48 -7.81 -36.80 8.94
C THR A 48 -6.38 -36.49 9.33
N GLU A 49 -6.03 -36.99 10.50
CA GLU A 49 -4.67 -37.24 10.97
C GLU A 49 -4.02 -38.26 10.05
N SER A 50 -2.92 -37.89 9.39
CA SER A 50 -2.08 -38.84 8.65
C SER A 50 -0.64 -38.62 9.08
N GLN A 51 -0.23 -39.50 9.98
CA GLN A 51 1.15 -39.81 10.28
C GLN A 51 1.78 -40.40 9.01
N ALA A 52 2.84 -39.78 8.53
CA ALA A 52 3.77 -40.38 7.59
C ALA A 52 5.16 -40.26 8.22
N GLU A 53 5.61 -41.35 8.84
CA GLU A 53 7.02 -41.70 8.93
C GLU A 53 7.58 -41.81 7.52
N GLU A 54 8.78 -41.28 7.28
CA GLU A 54 9.71 -41.78 6.27
C GLU A 54 11.16 -41.47 6.74
N PRO A 55 12.14 -42.28 6.31
CA PRO A 55 13.33 -42.63 7.06
C PRO A 55 14.58 -41.84 6.65
N GLY A 56 15.63 -42.01 7.45
CA GLY A 56 16.96 -41.50 7.16
C GLY A 56 17.68 -42.25 6.04
N ALA A 57 18.41 -41.48 5.23
CA ALA A 57 19.59 -41.77 4.40
C ALA A 57 19.77 -40.48 3.54
N GLU A 58 20.90 -40.01 3.07
CA GLU A 58 22.26 -40.51 2.94
C GLU A 58 23.11 -39.27 2.59
N ALA A 59 24.37 -39.25 2.98
CA ALA A 59 25.29 -38.17 2.69
C ALA A 59 25.54 -38.02 1.18
N ALA A 60 24.90 -37.03 0.54
CA ALA A 60 25.17 -36.63 -0.83
C ALA A 60 26.15 -35.45 -0.87
N ALA A 61 27.21 -35.64 -1.64
CA ALA A 61 28.35 -34.75 -1.80
C ALA A 61 27.97 -33.31 -2.17
N ALA A 62 28.66 -32.37 -1.52
CA ALA A 62 28.56 -30.94 -1.82
C ALA A 62 28.97 -30.65 -3.27
N PRO A 63 28.12 -29.97 -4.07
CA PRO A 63 28.50 -29.50 -5.39
C PRO A 63 29.52 -28.35 -5.27
N PRO A 64 30.45 -28.22 -6.24
CA PRO A 64 31.45 -27.16 -6.25
C PRO A 64 30.78 -25.79 -6.39
N GLU A 65 31.16 -24.88 -5.49
CA GLU A 65 30.79 -23.46 -5.51
C GLU A 65 31.22 -22.84 -6.85
N THR A 66 30.27 -22.75 -7.78
CA THR A 66 30.43 -21.90 -8.96
C THR A 66 29.99 -20.51 -8.54
N ASP A 67 30.99 -19.64 -8.39
CA ASP A 67 30.86 -18.22 -8.11
C ASP A 67 30.24 -17.52 -9.35
N ILE A 68 28.95 -17.73 -9.56
CA ILE A 68 28.19 -17.04 -10.60
C ILE A 68 27.87 -15.66 -10.06
N GLY A 69 28.82 -14.73 -10.24
CA GLY A 69 28.65 -13.29 -10.07
C GLY A 69 27.64 -12.73 -11.06
N SER A 70 26.36 -13.07 -10.89
CA SER A 70 25.22 -12.49 -11.60
C SER A 70 24.79 -11.20 -10.92
N SER A 71 25.65 -10.18 -10.93
CA SER A 71 25.26 -8.83 -10.54
C SER A 71 24.39 -8.22 -11.64
N LEU A 72 23.11 -8.60 -11.65
CA LEU A 72 22.11 -8.11 -12.61
C LEU A 72 22.05 -6.56 -12.54
N PRO A 73 22.35 -5.85 -13.64
CA PRO A 73 22.35 -4.38 -13.69
C PRO A 73 20.96 -3.75 -13.49
N GLN A 74 19.87 -4.53 -13.59
CA GLN A 74 18.48 -4.06 -13.40
C GLN A 74 18.19 -3.51 -11.99
N SER A 75 18.94 -3.94 -10.96
CA SER A 75 18.71 -3.44 -9.60
C SER A 75 19.10 -1.98 -9.41
N ARG A 76 20.03 -1.45 -10.23
CA ARG A 76 20.59 -0.10 -10.05
C ARG A 76 19.68 0.98 -10.62
N GLU A 77 19.06 0.75 -11.79
CA GLU A 77 18.13 1.70 -12.41
C GLU A 77 16.84 1.86 -11.59
N LEU A 78 16.28 0.77 -11.08
CA LEU A 78 15.13 0.83 -10.17
C LEU A 78 15.45 1.56 -8.86
N GLN A 79 16.71 1.49 -8.41
CA GLN A 79 17.15 2.18 -7.20
C GLN A 79 17.34 3.69 -7.42
N GLU A 80 17.82 4.11 -8.59
CA GLU A 80 17.93 5.52 -8.96
C GLU A 80 16.55 6.18 -9.14
N LEU A 81 15.59 5.49 -9.75
CA LEU A 81 14.22 5.99 -9.90
C LEU A 81 13.50 6.17 -8.55
N GLN A 82 13.88 5.42 -7.50
CA GLN A 82 13.32 5.55 -6.16
C GLN A 82 14.04 6.60 -5.28
N ALA A 83 15.21 7.10 -5.68
CA ALA A 83 15.98 8.06 -4.90
C ALA A 83 15.24 9.40 -4.62
N PRO A 84 14.59 10.06 -5.60
CA PRO A 84 13.89 11.33 -5.35
C PRO A 84 12.71 11.17 -4.39
N ALA A 85 11.90 10.11 -4.53
CA ALA A 85 10.79 9.83 -3.63
C ALA A 85 11.24 9.64 -2.17
N ARG A 86 12.38 8.95 -1.96
CA ARG A 86 12.92 8.73 -0.60
C ARG A 86 13.45 10.00 0.06
N ARG A 87 13.99 10.94 -0.73
CA ARG A 87 14.42 12.25 -0.20
C ARG A 87 13.21 13.06 0.25
N SER A 88 12.19 13.16 -0.59
CA SER A 88 10.94 13.85 -0.26
C SER A 88 10.31 13.32 1.03
N ILE A 89 10.21 12.00 1.20
CA ILE A 89 9.64 11.42 2.42
C ILE A 89 10.48 11.71 3.67
N SER A 90 11.80 11.64 3.54
CA SER A 90 12.70 11.94 4.68
C SER A 90 12.59 13.40 5.10
N GLU A 91 12.40 14.30 4.14
CA GLU A 91 12.15 15.72 4.38
C GLU A 91 10.78 15.95 5.02
N THR A 92 9.71 15.32 4.53
CA THR A 92 8.37 15.39 5.14
C THR A 92 8.38 14.85 6.57
N LEU A 93 9.05 13.73 6.83
CA LEU A 93 9.17 13.17 8.18
C LEU A 93 10.01 14.07 9.10
N ARG A 94 11.05 14.71 8.57
CA ARG A 94 11.84 15.68 9.34
C ARG A 94 11.01 16.92 9.66
N ALA A 95 10.25 17.44 8.69
CA ALA A 95 9.33 18.56 8.91
C ALA A 95 8.26 18.20 9.94
N ALA A 96 7.68 17.00 9.87
CA ALA A 96 6.74 16.50 10.85
C ALA A 96 7.38 16.24 12.23
N SER A 97 8.68 16.00 12.29
CA SER A 97 9.41 15.77 13.55
C SER A 97 9.97 17.05 14.17
N ALA A 98 10.17 18.11 13.38
CA ALA A 98 10.64 19.38 13.88
C ALA A 98 9.63 19.96 14.87
N GLU A 99 10.11 20.73 15.85
CA GLU A 99 9.30 21.49 16.81
C GLU A 99 8.55 22.67 16.15
N GLU A 100 8.41 22.64 14.82
CA GLU A 100 7.61 23.60 14.07
C GLU A 100 6.12 23.30 14.27
N GLU A 101 5.32 24.36 14.25
CA GLU A 101 3.87 24.27 14.40
C GLU A 101 3.28 23.28 13.39
N PRO A 102 2.45 22.30 13.81
CA PRO A 102 1.80 21.36 12.90
C PRO A 102 1.03 22.12 11.82
N THR A 103 1.41 21.93 10.56
CA THR A 103 0.73 22.56 9.42
C THR A 103 -0.14 21.55 8.67
N GLU A 104 -1.25 22.03 8.13
CA GLU A 104 -2.18 21.20 7.33
C GLU A 104 -1.48 20.55 6.13
N GLY A 105 -0.61 21.30 5.44
CA GLY A 105 0.15 20.79 4.29
C GLY A 105 1.02 19.59 4.64
N THR A 106 1.73 19.63 5.77
CA THR A 106 2.56 18.49 6.19
C THR A 106 1.76 17.23 6.48
N PHE A 107 0.53 17.37 6.98
CA PHE A 107 -0.34 16.23 7.23
C PHE A 107 -0.86 15.61 5.93
N GLU A 108 -1.27 16.43 4.96
CA GLU A 108 -1.70 15.99 3.64
C GLU A 108 -0.58 15.29 2.88
N ASP A 109 0.65 15.83 2.93
CA ASP A 109 1.81 15.22 2.31
C ASP A 109 2.12 13.83 2.91
N LEU A 110 2.04 13.70 4.25
CA LEU A 110 2.21 12.42 4.92
C LEU A 110 1.12 11.42 4.52
N LEU A 111 -0.14 11.84 4.46
CA LEU A 111 -1.23 10.96 4.01
C LEU A 111 -1.06 10.52 2.56
N GLY A 112 -0.69 11.42 1.66
CA GLY A 112 -0.42 11.08 0.26
C GLY A 112 0.72 10.06 0.13
N HIS A 113 1.81 10.25 0.88
CA HIS A 113 2.91 9.27 0.92
C HIS A 113 2.48 7.92 1.52
N LEU A 114 1.61 7.94 2.53
CA LEU A 114 1.09 6.75 3.17
C LEU A 114 0.22 5.93 2.21
N GLU A 115 -0.73 6.58 1.52
CA GLU A 115 -1.58 5.97 0.49
C GLU A 115 -0.73 5.38 -0.64
N ALA A 116 0.24 6.14 -1.16
CA ALA A 116 1.15 5.66 -2.20
C ALA A 116 2.01 4.47 -1.72
N SER A 117 2.42 4.45 -0.46
CA SER A 117 3.19 3.34 0.12
C SER A 117 2.33 2.10 0.33
N LEU A 118 1.06 2.26 0.75
CA LEU A 118 0.11 1.14 0.85
C LEU A 118 -0.07 0.48 -0.51
N MET A 119 -0.25 1.30 -1.56
CA MET A 119 -0.34 0.81 -2.94
C MET A 119 0.92 0.00 -3.31
N GLN A 120 2.11 0.34 -2.82
CA GLN A 120 3.32 -0.44 -3.11
C GLN A 120 3.38 -1.77 -2.34
N VAL A 121 2.87 -1.81 -1.11
CA VAL A 121 2.83 -3.04 -0.29
C VAL A 121 1.94 -4.09 -0.97
N GLU A 122 0.77 -3.68 -1.44
CA GLU A 122 -0.24 -4.56 -2.04
C GLU A 122 0.18 -5.21 -3.37
N CYS A 123 1.27 -4.70 -3.94
CA CYS A 123 1.68 -4.92 -5.31
C CYS A 123 3.02 -5.65 -5.45
N ARG A 124 3.72 -5.88 -4.33
CA ARG A 124 5.10 -6.37 -4.32
C ARG A 124 5.21 -7.83 -3.92
N HIS A 125 6.13 -8.54 -4.57
CA HIS A 125 6.55 -9.87 -4.17
C HIS A 125 7.32 -9.87 -2.83
N ALA A 126 7.43 -11.05 -2.21
CA ALA A 126 7.86 -11.26 -0.83
C ALA A 126 9.11 -10.47 -0.36
N VAL A 127 10.17 -10.37 -1.17
CA VAL A 127 11.41 -9.67 -0.74
C VAL A 127 11.25 -8.15 -0.77
N ALA A 128 10.58 -7.62 -1.80
CA ALA A 128 10.31 -6.18 -1.92
C ALA A 128 9.18 -5.72 -0.96
N LEU A 129 8.33 -6.66 -0.55
CA LEU A 129 7.23 -6.46 0.40
C LEU A 129 7.75 -6.02 1.77
N GLN A 130 8.69 -6.75 2.36
CA GLN A 130 9.20 -6.44 3.71
C GLN A 130 9.78 -5.02 3.82
N ARG A 131 10.46 -4.55 2.76
CA ARG A 131 11.01 -3.20 2.68
C ARG A 131 9.91 -2.15 2.52
N ALA A 132 8.88 -2.43 1.71
CA ALA A 132 7.73 -1.54 1.54
C ALA A 132 6.92 -1.43 2.84
N GLU A 133 6.71 -2.54 3.56
CA GLU A 133 6.05 -2.55 4.87
C GLU A 133 6.80 -1.73 5.92
N LEU A 134 8.13 -1.93 6.03
CA LEU A 134 8.94 -1.13 6.96
C LEU A 134 8.86 0.35 6.63
N HIS A 135 8.82 0.69 5.34
CA HIS A 135 8.68 2.07 4.89
C HIS A 135 7.32 2.67 5.29
N LEU A 136 6.24 1.92 5.06
CA LEU A 136 4.89 2.31 5.47
C LEU A 136 4.80 2.50 7.00
N LEU A 137 5.41 1.61 7.78
CA LEU A 137 5.40 1.70 9.24
C LEU A 137 6.19 2.91 9.77
N THR A 138 7.22 3.35 9.06
CA THR A 138 7.93 4.60 9.36
C THR A 138 7.04 5.82 9.13
N LEU A 139 6.27 5.83 8.03
CA LEU A 139 5.28 6.88 7.76
C LEU A 139 4.17 6.92 8.81
N LEU A 140 3.65 5.75 9.20
CA LEU A 140 2.67 5.63 10.29
C LEU A 140 3.20 6.15 11.62
N GLY A 141 4.47 5.88 11.94
CA GLY A 141 5.13 6.44 13.12
C GLY A 141 5.16 7.96 13.09
N GLY A 142 5.58 8.55 11.96
CA GLY A 142 5.61 10.01 11.79
C GLY A 142 4.22 10.65 11.91
N LEU A 143 3.20 10.04 11.30
CA LEU A 143 1.83 10.53 11.36
C LEU A 143 1.21 10.41 12.76
N ARG A 144 1.48 9.30 13.47
CA ARG A 144 1.11 9.14 14.87
C ARG A 144 1.72 10.24 15.73
N ASP A 145 3.02 10.48 15.57
CA ASP A 145 3.75 11.47 16.37
C ASP A 145 3.23 12.89 16.08
N PHE A 146 2.95 13.18 14.81
CA PHE A 146 2.29 14.41 14.39
C PHE A 146 0.93 14.60 15.08
N LEU A 147 0.02 13.62 14.97
CA LEU A 147 -1.31 13.69 15.57
C LEU A 147 -1.23 13.80 17.10
N THR A 148 -0.35 13.04 17.73
CA THR A 148 -0.13 13.08 19.18
C THR A 148 0.34 14.45 19.62
N ARG A 149 1.24 15.09 18.85
CA ARG A 149 1.70 16.45 19.14
C ARG A 149 0.55 17.43 18.98
N SER A 150 -0.17 17.40 17.86
CA SER A 150 -1.29 18.31 17.60
C SER A 150 -2.36 18.25 18.69
N LEU A 151 -2.75 17.03 19.11
CA LEU A 151 -3.73 16.83 20.18
C LEU A 151 -3.24 17.32 21.56
N ARG A 152 -1.93 17.37 21.79
CA ARG A 152 -1.34 17.79 23.08
C ARG A 152 -1.00 19.27 23.13
N SER A 153 -0.50 19.85 22.04
CA SER A 153 0.03 21.21 22.02
C SER A 153 -1.01 22.26 21.62
N GLN A 154 -2.06 21.86 20.88
CA GLN A 154 -3.04 22.79 20.34
C GLN A 154 -4.38 22.74 21.08
N PRO A 155 -5.13 23.85 21.13
CA PRO A 155 -6.51 23.81 21.59
C PRO A 155 -7.35 22.89 20.69
N ARG A 156 -8.37 22.24 21.27
CA ARG A 156 -9.22 21.24 20.59
C ARG A 156 -9.76 21.72 19.24
N HIS A 157 -10.17 22.99 19.14
CA HIS A 157 -10.67 23.58 17.90
C HIS A 157 -9.63 23.58 16.76
N ARG A 158 -8.37 23.89 17.08
CA ARG A 158 -7.30 23.92 16.08
C ARG A 158 -6.88 22.51 15.65
N SER A 159 -6.93 21.55 16.58
CA SER A 159 -6.79 20.12 16.24
C SER A 159 -7.89 19.65 15.28
N MET A 160 -9.12 20.12 15.47
CA MET A 160 -10.24 19.83 14.57
C MET A 160 -10.00 20.41 13.16
N GLU A 161 -9.54 21.65 13.04
CA GLU A 161 -9.21 22.25 11.73
C GLU A 161 -8.07 21.49 11.02
N LEU A 162 -7.03 21.13 11.78
CA LEU A 162 -5.86 20.43 11.27
C LEU A 162 -6.13 19.00 10.84
N VAL A 163 -7.01 18.27 11.54
CA VAL A 163 -7.29 16.86 11.23
C VAL A 163 -8.57 16.70 10.43
N GLY A 164 -9.67 17.37 10.76
CA GLY A 164 -10.93 17.29 10.00
C GLY A 164 -11.52 15.87 9.83
N CYS A 165 -12.78 15.78 9.40
CA CYS A 165 -13.38 14.47 9.14
C CYS A 165 -12.74 13.80 7.91
N ALA A 166 -12.48 14.56 6.83
CA ALA A 166 -12.05 14.00 5.55
C ALA A 166 -10.66 13.37 5.61
N ARG A 167 -9.80 13.97 6.43
CA ARG A 167 -8.40 13.60 6.64
C ARG A 167 -8.31 12.46 7.67
N ALA A 168 -9.11 12.50 8.75
CA ALA A 168 -9.26 11.38 9.68
C ALA A 168 -9.80 10.11 9.00
N SER A 169 -10.83 10.25 8.16
CA SER A 169 -11.44 9.13 7.43
C SER A 169 -10.49 8.49 6.41
N ARG A 170 -9.67 9.29 5.70
CA ARG A 170 -8.59 8.78 4.84
C ARG A 170 -7.58 7.95 5.61
N LEU A 171 -7.08 8.48 6.74
CA LEU A 171 -6.16 7.74 7.59
C LEU A 171 -6.77 6.42 8.07
N ARG A 172 -8.02 6.45 8.55
CA ARG A 172 -8.68 5.24 9.04
C ARG A 172 -8.86 4.21 7.93
N ALA A 173 -9.25 4.63 6.73
CA ALA A 173 -9.37 3.75 5.58
C ALA A 173 -8.04 3.04 5.25
N VAL A 174 -6.90 3.75 5.34
CA VAL A 174 -5.57 3.17 5.17
C VAL A 174 -5.24 2.16 6.28
N LEU A 175 -5.48 2.52 7.54
CA LEU A 175 -5.22 1.64 8.70
C LEU A 175 -6.07 0.36 8.71
N ASP A 176 -7.30 0.45 8.20
CA ASP A 176 -8.23 -0.69 8.08
C ASP A 176 -7.87 -1.61 6.90
N SER A 177 -7.32 -1.04 5.82
CA SER A 177 -6.94 -1.79 4.62
C SER A 177 -5.57 -2.45 4.76
N LEU A 178 -4.75 -2.02 5.73
CA LEU A 178 -3.40 -2.52 5.89
C LEU A 178 -3.35 -3.97 6.38
N GLN A 179 -2.77 -4.85 5.55
CA GLN A 179 -2.45 -6.22 5.89
C GLN A 179 -0.93 -6.39 5.86
N LEU A 180 -0.32 -6.54 7.03
CA LEU A 180 1.11 -6.82 7.15
C LEU A 180 1.39 -8.32 7.08
N SER A 181 2.59 -8.68 6.63
CA SER A 181 3.08 -10.04 6.61
C SER A 181 2.96 -10.73 7.99
N PRO A 182 2.60 -12.03 8.02
CA PRO A 182 2.42 -12.77 9.27
C PRO A 182 3.73 -12.79 10.08
N GLY A 183 3.61 -12.59 11.39
CA GLY A 183 4.76 -12.47 12.29
C GLY A 183 5.22 -11.02 12.54
N ARG A 184 4.61 -10.02 11.89
CA ARG A 184 4.81 -8.60 12.19
C ARG A 184 3.60 -8.00 12.88
N SER A 185 3.46 -8.29 14.17
CA SER A 185 2.69 -7.41 15.07
C SER A 185 3.55 -6.19 15.35
N ASP A 186 3.15 -5.02 14.85
CA ASP A 186 3.89 -3.78 15.10
C ASP A 186 3.09 -2.87 16.04
N ASP A 187 3.69 -2.56 17.18
CA ASP A 187 3.11 -1.67 18.20
C ASP A 187 2.79 -0.28 17.64
N ARG A 188 3.48 0.15 16.57
CA ARG A 188 3.20 1.42 15.90
C ARG A 188 1.81 1.44 15.27
N LEU A 189 1.34 0.31 14.73
CA LEU A 189 0.01 0.23 14.14
C LEU A 189 -1.08 0.35 15.21
N VAL A 190 -0.92 -0.38 16.31
CA VAL A 190 -1.83 -0.34 17.47
C VAL A 190 -1.86 1.07 18.07
N SER A 191 -0.69 1.67 18.26
CA SER A 191 -0.56 3.02 18.80
C SER A 191 -1.14 4.09 17.86
N CYS A 192 -0.96 3.94 16.54
CA CYS A 192 -1.56 4.85 15.56
C CYS A 192 -3.09 4.76 15.58
N ARG A 193 -3.67 3.56 15.69
CA ARG A 193 -5.12 3.37 15.85
C ARG A 193 -5.65 4.05 17.11
N ALA A 194 -4.98 3.88 18.25
CA ALA A 194 -5.38 4.53 19.48
C ALA A 194 -5.37 6.06 19.39
N VAL A 195 -4.39 6.64 18.67
CA VAL A 195 -4.37 8.08 18.41
C VAL A 195 -5.50 8.51 17.47
N CYS A 196 -5.85 7.71 16.47
CA CYS A 196 -7.02 7.97 15.63
C CYS A 196 -8.32 7.90 16.43
N ASP A 197 -8.45 6.95 17.36
CA ASP A 197 -9.64 6.85 18.21
C ASP A 197 -9.78 8.13 19.08
N ALA A 198 -8.68 8.68 19.58
CA ALA A 198 -8.69 9.98 20.28
C ALA A 198 -9.08 11.16 19.38
N VAL A 199 -8.69 11.14 18.09
CA VAL A 199 -9.16 12.13 17.11
C VAL A 199 -10.67 11.99 16.89
N ASP A 200 -11.17 10.76 16.75
CA ASP A 200 -12.60 10.48 16.55
C ASP A 200 -13.43 10.97 17.75
N GLU A 201 -12.92 10.82 18.97
CA GLU A 201 -13.52 11.40 20.19
C GLU A 201 -13.57 12.93 20.13
N VAL A 202 -12.47 13.59 19.73
CA VAL A 202 -12.47 15.06 19.56
C VAL A 202 -13.49 15.50 18.52
N LEU A 203 -13.60 14.80 17.38
CA LEU A 203 -14.60 15.12 16.35
C LEU A 203 -16.03 14.86 16.84
N ALA A 204 -16.24 13.84 17.67
CA ALA A 204 -17.53 13.57 18.30
C ALA A 204 -17.93 14.67 19.30
N ASP A 205 -16.98 15.21 20.07
CA ASP A 205 -17.21 16.35 20.97
C ASP A 205 -17.69 17.61 20.22
N PHE A 206 -17.35 17.74 18.93
CA PHE A 206 -17.83 18.80 18.03
C PHE A 206 -19.14 18.45 17.29
N GLY A 207 -19.75 17.28 17.55
CA GLY A 207 -20.98 16.84 16.90
C GLY A 207 -20.79 16.37 15.45
N LEU A 208 -19.56 16.06 15.03
CA LEU A 208 -19.23 15.66 13.66
C LEU A 208 -19.20 14.13 13.45
N GLN A 209 -19.74 13.35 14.40
CA GLN A 209 -19.62 11.89 14.38
C GLN A 209 -20.32 11.24 13.17
N GLU A 210 -21.49 11.74 12.77
CA GLU A 210 -22.22 11.18 11.62
C GLU A 210 -21.48 11.45 10.31
N THR A 211 -21.01 12.69 10.11
CA THR A 211 -20.16 13.08 8.97
C THR A 211 -18.92 12.21 8.91
N LEU A 212 -18.24 12.00 10.03
CA LEU A 212 -17.05 11.16 10.11
C LEU A 212 -17.36 9.71 9.67
N ARG A 213 -18.47 9.11 10.13
CA ARG A 213 -18.87 7.75 9.73
C ARG A 213 -19.17 7.65 8.24
N GLN A 214 -19.86 8.64 7.68
CA GLN A 214 -20.16 8.70 6.25
C GLN A 214 -18.85 8.77 5.45
N GLU A 215 -17.96 9.70 5.79
CA GLU A 215 -16.70 9.85 5.07
C GLU A 215 -15.80 8.63 5.25
N GLN A 216 -15.74 8.01 6.43
CA GLN A 216 -15.03 6.75 6.65
C GLN A 216 -15.53 5.64 5.70
N HIS A 217 -16.84 5.53 5.53
CA HIS A 217 -17.42 4.58 4.59
C HIS A 217 -17.02 4.89 3.14
N GLU A 218 -17.18 6.13 2.71
CA GLU A 218 -16.84 6.58 1.36
C GLU A 218 -15.35 6.38 1.03
N LYS A 219 -14.46 6.79 1.94
CA LYS A 219 -13.01 6.64 1.77
C LYS A 219 -12.58 5.19 1.76
N ARG A 220 -13.18 4.32 2.58
CA ARG A 220 -12.92 2.87 2.56
C ARG A 220 -13.29 2.27 1.21
N LEU A 221 -14.47 2.59 0.68
CA LEU A 221 -14.90 2.10 -0.64
C LEU A 221 -14.04 2.65 -1.79
N ALA A 222 -13.64 3.92 -1.72
CA ALA A 222 -12.75 4.51 -2.71
C ALA A 222 -11.37 3.84 -2.72
N LEU A 223 -10.79 3.61 -1.53
CA LEU A 223 -9.49 2.97 -1.40
C LEU A 223 -9.52 1.51 -1.86
N GLN A 224 -10.57 0.76 -1.53
CA GLN A 224 -10.75 -0.62 -2.00
C GLN A 224 -10.84 -0.72 -3.53
N ARG A 225 -11.53 0.23 -4.17
CA ARG A 225 -11.59 0.31 -5.65
C ARG A 225 -10.22 0.57 -6.25
N ALA A 226 -9.50 1.57 -5.74
CA ALA A 226 -8.16 1.90 -6.20
C ALA A 226 -7.18 0.71 -6.04
N LEU A 227 -7.23 0.01 -4.90
CA LEU A 227 -6.44 -1.21 -4.69
C LEU A 227 -6.81 -2.32 -5.66
N GLY A 228 -8.10 -2.51 -5.94
CA GLY A 228 -8.59 -3.50 -6.89
C GLY A 228 -8.16 -3.22 -8.33
N GLU A 229 -8.24 -1.95 -8.76
CA GLU A 229 -7.77 -1.49 -10.08
C GLU A 229 -6.27 -1.74 -10.23
N LYS A 230 -5.48 -1.35 -9.23
CA LYS A 230 -4.03 -1.54 -9.25
C LYS A 230 -3.62 -3.02 -9.33
N ARG A 231 -4.31 -3.90 -8.58
CA ARG A 231 -4.08 -5.36 -8.68
C ARG A 231 -4.41 -5.91 -10.08
N ARG A 232 -5.40 -5.35 -10.77
CA ARG A 232 -5.75 -5.74 -12.14
C ARG A 232 -4.68 -5.30 -13.14
N GLU A 233 -4.23 -4.05 -13.06
CA GLU A 233 -3.14 -3.52 -13.90
C GLU A 233 -1.88 -4.39 -13.79
N GLU A 234 -1.53 -4.82 -12.58
CA GLU A 234 -0.38 -5.69 -12.37
C GLU A 234 -0.61 -7.11 -12.89
N ALA A 235 -1.81 -7.66 -12.74
CA ALA A 235 -2.14 -8.96 -13.32
C ALA A 235 -2.04 -8.95 -14.86
N GLU A 236 -2.46 -7.86 -15.50
CA GLU A 236 -2.35 -7.68 -16.96
C GLU A 236 -0.87 -7.60 -17.39
N LEU A 237 -0.03 -6.84 -16.67
CA LEU A 237 1.41 -6.77 -16.94
C LEU A 237 2.11 -8.14 -16.83
N HIS A 238 1.70 -8.96 -15.86
CA HIS A 238 2.23 -10.32 -15.71
C HIS A 238 1.76 -11.27 -16.82
N GLN A 239 0.55 -11.08 -17.34
CA GLN A 239 0.03 -11.92 -18.44
C GLN A 239 0.77 -11.67 -19.75
N VAL A 240 1.12 -10.42 -20.05
CA VAL A 240 1.88 -10.04 -21.28
C VAL A 240 3.30 -10.58 -21.27
N GLN A 241 3.89 -10.83 -20.10
CA GLN A 241 5.27 -11.30 -19.98
C GLN A 241 5.41 -12.82 -20.00
N LYS A 242 4.33 -13.61 -20.09
CA LYS A 242 4.46 -15.06 -20.22
C LYS A 242 4.76 -15.38 -21.69
N PRO A 243 6.02 -15.66 -22.09
CA PRO A 243 6.30 -16.02 -23.47
C PRO A 243 5.47 -17.25 -23.79
N THR A 244 4.60 -17.12 -24.78
CA THR A 244 3.87 -18.24 -25.37
C THR A 244 4.91 -19.25 -25.83
N VAL A 245 4.92 -20.43 -25.20
CA VAL A 245 5.85 -21.53 -25.52
C VAL A 245 5.74 -21.93 -26.99
N GLU A 246 4.63 -21.60 -27.65
CA GLU A 246 4.39 -21.76 -29.08
C GLU A 246 5.35 -20.92 -29.95
N ASP A 247 5.79 -19.75 -29.49
CA ASP A 247 6.79 -18.94 -30.22
C ASP A 247 8.22 -19.50 -30.07
N VAL A 248 8.47 -20.34 -29.07
CA VAL A 248 9.77 -21.01 -28.87
C VAL A 248 9.81 -22.36 -29.59
N ALA A 249 8.67 -23.00 -29.86
CA ALA A 249 8.59 -24.31 -30.49
C ALA A 249 8.87 -24.30 -32.01
N LEU A 250 8.81 -23.14 -32.69
CA LEU A 250 9.05 -23.04 -34.14
C LEU A 250 10.50 -22.72 -34.54
N GLY A 251 11.41 -22.57 -33.57
CA GLY A 251 12.78 -22.14 -33.83
C GLY A 251 13.83 -22.93 -33.06
N SER A 252 13.87 -24.25 -33.20
CA SER A 252 15.08 -25.01 -32.87
C SER A 252 16.00 -24.98 -34.10
N PRO A 253 17.07 -24.15 -34.15
CA PRO A 253 17.97 -24.10 -35.28
C PRO A 253 18.80 -25.40 -35.31
N ARG A 254 18.26 -26.45 -35.93
CA ARG A 254 19.07 -27.59 -36.37
C ARG A 254 19.83 -27.18 -37.63
N GLY A 255 20.91 -26.42 -37.46
CA GLY A 255 21.86 -26.08 -38.52
C GLY A 255 22.68 -24.84 -38.20
N ASP A 256 23.99 -24.88 -38.48
CA ASP A 256 24.97 -23.84 -38.16
C ASP A 256 24.64 -22.44 -38.73
N HIS A 257 23.71 -22.35 -39.69
CA HIS A 257 23.21 -21.08 -40.22
C HIS A 257 22.07 -20.44 -39.43
N GLY A 258 21.40 -21.18 -38.53
CA GLY A 258 20.23 -20.68 -37.79
C GLY A 258 20.59 -19.73 -36.63
N MET A 259 21.80 -19.83 -36.09
CA MET A 259 22.25 -19.00 -34.96
C MET A 259 22.34 -17.52 -35.34
N LEU A 260 22.83 -17.20 -36.54
CA LEU A 260 22.95 -15.81 -37.01
C LEU A 260 21.59 -15.15 -37.21
N ASN A 261 20.62 -15.88 -37.74
CA ASN A 261 19.27 -15.34 -37.96
C ASN A 261 18.52 -15.15 -36.63
N TRP A 262 18.73 -16.04 -35.67
CA TRP A 262 18.21 -15.89 -34.31
C TRP A 262 18.85 -14.69 -33.59
N MET A 263 20.16 -14.49 -33.72
CA MET A 263 20.83 -13.31 -33.17
C MET A 263 20.35 -11.99 -33.79
N LEU A 264 20.10 -11.97 -35.11
CA LEU A 264 19.56 -10.80 -35.81
C LEU A 264 18.13 -10.46 -35.37
N THR A 265 17.25 -11.46 -35.31
CA THR A 265 15.87 -11.26 -34.84
C THR A 265 15.79 -10.89 -33.37
N PHE A 266 16.67 -11.45 -32.53
CA PHE A 266 16.81 -11.05 -31.13
C PHE A 266 17.34 -9.62 -30.99
N ALA A 267 18.30 -9.21 -31.82
CA ALA A 267 18.82 -7.84 -31.84
C ALA A 267 17.78 -6.81 -32.30
N GLU A 268 16.97 -7.11 -33.31
CA GLU A 268 15.86 -6.25 -33.74
C GLU A 268 14.78 -6.12 -32.65
N ALA A 269 14.42 -7.24 -31.99
CA ALA A 269 13.45 -7.23 -30.91
C ALA A 269 13.91 -6.40 -29.69
N LEU A 270 15.21 -6.42 -29.39
CA LEU A 270 15.80 -5.58 -28.34
C LEU A 270 15.86 -4.10 -28.73
N SER A 271 16.15 -3.80 -30.00
CA SER A 271 16.22 -2.42 -30.50
C SER A 271 14.87 -1.68 -30.47
N GLY A 272 13.74 -2.40 -30.49
CA GLY A 272 12.41 -1.81 -30.44
C GLY A 272 11.91 -1.48 -29.02
N LYS A 273 12.38 -2.19 -27.99
CA LYS A 273 11.86 -2.08 -26.61
C LYS A 273 12.72 -1.26 -25.68
N VAL A 274 14.02 -1.20 -25.92
CA VAL A 274 14.96 -0.45 -25.09
C VAL A 274 15.70 0.46 -26.06
N GLY A 275 15.66 1.77 -25.85
CA GLY A 275 16.35 2.77 -26.69
C GLY A 275 17.88 2.68 -26.62
N ILE A 276 18.44 1.47 -26.75
CA ILE A 276 19.85 1.17 -26.77
C ILE A 276 20.34 1.56 -28.15
N LYS A 277 21.25 2.55 -28.19
CA LYS A 277 21.92 2.93 -29.44
C LYS A 277 22.67 1.71 -29.99
N LEU A 278 22.31 1.31 -31.21
CA LEU A 278 22.87 0.19 -31.98
C LEU A 278 24.42 0.18 -32.08
N SER A 279 25.09 1.28 -31.73
CA SER A 279 26.55 1.38 -31.70
C SER A 279 27.22 0.40 -30.73
N GLY A 280 26.56 0.00 -29.64
CA GLY A 280 27.12 -0.97 -28.68
C GLY A 280 27.09 -2.42 -29.18
N ILE A 281 26.05 -2.78 -29.95
CA ILE A 281 25.84 -4.15 -30.45
C ILE A 281 26.86 -4.49 -31.54
N TRP A 282 27.23 -3.50 -32.36
CA TRP A 282 28.28 -3.66 -33.38
C TRP A 282 29.66 -3.99 -32.77
N LEU A 283 30.03 -3.36 -31.64
CA LEU A 283 31.30 -3.65 -30.96
C LEU A 283 31.35 -5.08 -30.41
N PHE A 284 30.23 -5.59 -29.88
CA PHE A 284 30.15 -6.95 -29.35
C PHE A 284 30.23 -8.00 -30.46
N ALA A 285 29.51 -7.79 -31.58
CA ALA A 285 29.58 -8.68 -32.74
C ALA A 285 30.99 -8.71 -33.37
N HIS A 286 31.67 -7.56 -33.40
CA HIS A 286 33.03 -7.45 -33.92
C HIS A 286 34.08 -8.09 -33.01
N ALA A 287 33.87 -8.08 -31.68
CA ALA A 287 34.72 -8.76 -30.72
C ALA A 287 34.60 -10.29 -30.83
N CYS A 288 33.37 -10.82 -30.93
CA CYS A 288 33.15 -12.26 -31.12
C CYS A 288 33.70 -12.78 -32.46
N HIS A 289 33.62 -12.01 -33.55
CA HIS A 289 34.19 -12.41 -34.83
C HIS A 289 35.74 -12.38 -34.84
N LEU A 290 36.36 -11.62 -33.92
CA LEU A 290 37.82 -11.58 -33.76
C LEU A 290 38.35 -12.64 -32.78
N GLY A 291 37.48 -13.45 -32.16
CA GLY A 291 37.88 -14.50 -31.21
C GLY A 291 38.51 -13.97 -29.92
N LEU A 292 38.13 -12.75 -29.51
CA LEU A 292 38.52 -12.11 -28.26
C LEU A 292 37.56 -12.46 -27.12
#